data_AF-A0A969RB93-F1
#
_entry.id   AF-A0A969RB93-F1
#
_cell.length_a   1.000
_cell.length_b   1.000
_cell.length_c   1.000
_cell.angle_alpha   90.00
_cell.angle_beta   90.00
_cell.angle_gamma   90.00
#
_symmetry.space_group_name_H-M   'P 1'
#
loop_
_entity.id
_entity.type
_entity.pdbx_description
1 polymer ?
#
loop_
_entity_poly.entity_id
_entity_poly.type
_entity_poly.pdbx_seq_one_letter_code
_entity_poly.pdbx_strand_id
1 'polypeptide(L)'
;MDNGYSPLRDDEVLFVDRGRVLMTNPTFKVIEFLDALAQAISDREDDWSEDNEAWFGDGLPCEALRFGTGGWQRGRVRIRLEFVPEKIPGKLPERSSASRPSEQPLERMRSKSSDTFYQDSEDDRY
;
A
#
# COMPACT_ATOMS: atom_id res chain seq x y z
N MET A 1 -18.54 18.63 -7.81
CA MET A 1 -18.78 17.35 -8.51
C MET A 1 -17.79 16.37 -7.94
N ASP A 2 -18.25 15.26 -7.39
CA ASP A 2 -17.38 14.19 -6.91
C ASP A 2 -16.96 13.36 -8.13
N ASN A 3 -15.66 13.39 -8.46
CA ASN A 3 -15.08 12.66 -9.59
C ASN A 3 -14.50 11.29 -9.15
N GLY A 4 -14.66 10.91 -7.87
CA GLY A 4 -14.19 9.63 -7.32
C GLY A 4 -12.69 9.58 -7.03
N TYR A 5 -11.97 10.69 -7.20
CA TYR A 5 -10.56 10.78 -6.86
C TYR A 5 -10.40 11.03 -5.36
N SER A 6 -9.48 10.30 -4.74
CA SER A 6 -9.10 10.47 -3.34
C SER A 6 -7.59 10.67 -3.21
N PRO A 7 -7.12 11.53 -2.28
CA PRO A 7 -5.70 11.75 -2.08
C PRO A 7 -5.01 10.49 -1.55
N LEU A 8 -3.83 10.20 -2.11
CA LEU A 8 -2.95 9.13 -1.64
C LEU A 8 -2.07 9.61 -0.48
N ARG A 9 -1.70 8.68 0.41
CA ARG A 9 -0.71 8.88 1.46
C ARG A 9 0.71 8.68 0.94
N ASP A 10 1.65 9.24 1.68
CA ASP A 10 3.07 9.33 1.32
C ASP A 10 3.75 7.95 1.21
N ASP A 11 3.28 6.97 1.99
CA ASP A 11 3.78 5.60 2.01
C ASP A 11 3.12 4.67 0.99
N GLU A 12 2.06 5.13 0.32
CA GLU A 12 1.41 4.34 -0.74
C GLU A 12 2.32 4.22 -1.97
N VAL A 13 2.18 3.09 -2.67
CA VAL A 13 3.03 2.73 -3.81
C VAL A 13 2.20 2.73 -5.07
N LEU A 14 2.71 3.40 -6.09
CA LEU A 14 2.14 3.42 -7.42
C LEU A 14 2.96 2.56 -8.37
N PHE A 15 2.26 1.95 -9.33
CA PHE A 15 2.86 1.32 -10.50
C PHE A 15 2.34 2.00 -11.76
N VAL A 16 3.25 2.56 -12.55
CA VAL A 16 2.94 3.30 -13.79
C VAL A 16 3.82 2.78 -14.92
N ASP A 17 3.26 1.91 -15.76
CA ASP A 17 3.99 1.24 -16.86
C ASP A 17 4.44 2.19 -17.98
N ARG A 18 3.65 3.24 -18.27
CA ARG A 18 3.88 4.15 -19.40
C ARG A 18 3.59 5.60 -19.04
N GLY A 19 4.19 6.53 -19.79
CA GLY A 19 3.92 7.97 -19.62
C GLY A 19 4.44 8.54 -18.30
N ARG A 20 5.46 7.90 -17.70
CA ARG A 20 6.12 8.43 -16.48
C ARG A 20 6.75 9.78 -16.80
N VAL A 21 6.55 10.75 -15.91
CA VAL A 21 7.05 12.12 -16.06
C VAL A 21 8.37 12.33 -15.31
N LEU A 22 8.44 11.88 -14.05
CA LEU A 22 9.60 12.10 -13.16
C LEU A 22 10.35 10.83 -12.79
N MET A 23 9.63 9.72 -12.62
CA MET A 23 10.19 8.48 -12.07
C MET A 23 10.78 7.61 -13.18
N THR A 24 12.04 7.18 -13.02
CA THR A 24 12.66 6.20 -13.93
C THR A 24 12.04 4.82 -13.76
N ASN A 25 11.86 4.39 -12.51
CA ASN A 25 11.28 3.09 -12.17
C ASN A 25 9.75 3.10 -12.35
N PRO A 26 9.15 1.99 -12.79
CA PRO A 26 7.70 1.90 -12.92
C PRO A 26 6.98 1.84 -11.57
N THR A 27 7.67 1.40 -10.52
CA THR A 27 7.14 1.33 -9.15
C THR A 27 7.86 2.33 -8.27
N PHE A 28 7.11 3.15 -7.54
CA PHE A 28 7.63 4.18 -6.65
C PHE A 28 6.61 4.55 -5.58
N LYS A 29 7.07 5.07 -4.45
CA LYS A 29 6.20 5.64 -3.42
C LYS A 29 5.72 7.03 -3.80
N VAL A 30 4.57 7.42 -3.25
CA VAL A 30 4.03 8.78 -3.43
C VAL A 30 5.03 9.83 -2.93
N ILE A 31 5.68 9.61 -1.78
CA ILE A 31 6.68 10.57 -1.27
C ILE A 31 7.88 10.71 -2.19
N GLU A 32 8.38 9.62 -2.77
CA GLU A 32 9.51 9.66 -3.72
C GLU A 32 9.18 10.49 -4.95
N PHE A 33 7.91 10.42 -5.41
CA PHE A 33 7.44 11.26 -6.51
C PHE A 33 7.36 12.74 -6.10
N LEU A 34 6.81 13.04 -4.92
CA LEU A 34 6.67 14.41 -4.43
C LEU A 34 8.04 15.06 -4.18
N ASP A 35 8.99 14.33 -3.60
CA ASP A 35 10.37 14.80 -3.38
C ASP A 35 11.07 15.10 -4.70
N ALA A 36 10.94 14.21 -5.70
CA ALA A 36 11.52 14.45 -7.01
C ALA A 36 10.85 15.61 -7.76
N LEU A 37 9.54 15.83 -7.55
CA LEU A 37 8.83 16.98 -8.10
C LEU A 37 9.32 18.27 -7.44
N ALA A 38 9.47 18.29 -6.12
CA ALA A 38 10.02 19.43 -5.39
C ALA A 38 11.44 19.76 -5.89
N GLN A 39 12.32 18.76 -5.99
CA GLN A 39 13.67 18.92 -6.52
C GLN A 39 13.67 19.46 -7.96
N ALA A 40 12.80 18.93 -8.84
CA ALA A 40 12.74 19.37 -10.22
C ALA A 40 12.26 20.83 -10.38
N ILE A 41 11.50 21.35 -9.41
CA ILE A 41 11.10 22.76 -9.37
C ILE A 41 12.22 23.61 -8.74
N SER A 42 12.80 23.17 -7.63
CA SER A 42 13.88 23.91 -6.95
C SER A 42 15.10 24.10 -7.83
N ASP A 43 15.43 23.13 -8.69
CA ASP A 43 16.56 23.22 -9.63
C ASP A 43 16.40 24.36 -10.67
N ARG A 44 15.20 24.94 -10.79
CA ARG A 44 14.86 25.97 -11.78
C ARG A 44 14.59 27.34 -11.15
N GLU A 45 14.53 27.41 -9.83
CA GLU A 45 14.17 28.60 -9.07
C GLU A 45 15.37 29.02 -8.22
N ASP A 46 15.94 30.19 -8.51
CA ASP A 46 17.14 30.67 -7.80
C ASP A 46 16.85 31.03 -6.32
N ASP A 47 15.58 31.32 -5.99
CA ASP A 47 15.13 31.78 -4.66
C ASP A 47 14.22 30.73 -3.95
N TRP A 48 14.55 29.44 -4.07
CA TRP A 48 13.80 28.39 -3.37
C TRP A 48 13.89 28.53 -1.84
N SER A 49 12.74 28.61 -1.17
CA SER A 49 12.64 28.87 0.28
C SER A 49 11.80 27.83 1.03
N GLU A 50 11.79 27.90 2.37
CA GLU A 50 10.93 27.03 3.20
C GLU A 50 9.43 27.18 2.89
N ASP A 51 9.00 28.36 2.43
CA ASP A 51 7.61 28.57 2.00
C ASP A 51 7.30 27.75 0.74
N ASN A 52 8.28 27.53 -0.13
CA ASN A 52 8.12 26.69 -1.31
C ASN A 52 7.96 25.20 -0.92
N GLU A 53 8.73 24.74 0.08
CA GLU A 53 8.65 23.37 0.60
C GLU A 53 7.27 23.05 1.21
N ALA A 54 6.60 24.05 1.79
CA ALA A 54 5.28 23.88 2.39
C ALA A 54 4.21 23.40 1.39
N TRP A 55 4.40 23.57 0.08
CA TRP A 55 3.53 22.96 -0.94
C TRP A 55 3.51 21.43 -0.89
N PHE A 56 4.59 20.80 -0.44
CA PHE A 56 4.74 19.34 -0.37
C PHE A 56 4.50 18.77 1.03
N GLY A 57 4.42 19.64 2.05
CA GLY A 57 4.12 19.30 3.45
C GLY A 57 2.66 19.58 3.86
N ASP A 58 2.53 20.37 4.94
CA ASP A 58 1.25 20.73 5.58
C ASP A 58 0.42 21.77 4.81
N GLY A 59 0.97 22.32 3.74
CA GLY A 59 0.33 23.33 2.91
C GLY A 59 0.52 24.76 3.40
N LEU A 60 0.41 25.69 2.45
CA LEU A 60 0.57 27.13 2.65
C LEU A 60 -0.75 27.81 3.01
N PRO A 61 -0.76 28.76 3.96
CA PRO A 61 -1.91 29.62 4.19
C PRO A 61 -2.30 30.37 2.92
N CYS A 62 -3.57 30.31 2.54
CA CYS A 62 -4.06 30.99 1.35
C CYS A 62 -5.52 31.44 1.51
N GLU A 63 -6.01 32.22 0.55
CA GLU A 63 -7.42 32.52 0.38
C GLU A 63 -7.89 32.00 -0.98
N ALA A 64 -9.03 31.32 -1.01
CA ALA A 64 -9.63 30.80 -2.22
C ALA A 64 -11.01 31.46 -2.44
N LEU A 65 -11.22 31.99 -3.64
CA LEU A 65 -12.53 32.47 -4.08
C LEU A 65 -13.30 31.31 -4.71
N ARG A 66 -14.31 30.76 -4.01
CA ARG A 66 -15.10 29.63 -4.52
C ARG A 66 -16.39 30.09 -5.19
N PHE A 67 -16.71 29.49 -6.33
CA PHE A 67 -18.00 29.68 -6.98
C PHE A 67 -19.14 29.29 -6.04
N GLY A 68 -20.18 30.13 -5.97
CA GLY A 68 -21.34 29.90 -5.09
C GLY A 68 -21.13 30.30 -3.62
N THR A 69 -19.93 30.71 -3.23
CA THR A 69 -19.66 31.34 -1.94
C THR A 69 -19.54 32.84 -2.13
N GLY A 70 -20.19 33.64 -1.28
CA GLY A 70 -20.26 35.11 -1.43
C GLY A 70 -18.96 35.86 -1.14
N GLY A 71 -17.79 35.24 -1.27
CA GLY A 71 -16.50 35.89 -1.00
C GLY A 71 -15.29 34.94 -0.88
N TRP A 72 -14.15 35.53 -0.51
CA TRP A 72 -12.89 34.84 -0.25
C TRP A 72 -12.95 33.97 1.01
N GLN A 73 -12.34 32.79 0.96
CA GLN A 73 -12.26 31.86 2.08
C GLN A 73 -10.81 31.56 2.45
N ARG A 74 -10.43 31.81 3.71
CA ARG A 74 -9.13 31.45 4.25
C ARG A 74 -9.00 29.93 4.40
N GLY A 75 -7.83 29.39 4.05
CA GLY A 75 -7.54 27.97 4.12
C GLY A 75 -6.05 27.69 3.92
N ARG A 76 -5.75 26.46 3.48
CA ARG A 76 -4.41 26.06 3.05
C ARG A 76 -4.42 25.34 1.71
N VAL A 77 -3.33 25.45 0.96
CA VAL A 77 -3.13 24.78 -0.33
C VAL A 77 -1.85 23.94 -0.32
N ARG A 78 -1.89 22.76 -0.96
CA ARG A 78 -0.75 21.83 -1.10
C ARG A 78 -0.90 20.98 -2.35
N ILE A 79 0.19 20.35 -2.79
CA ILE A 79 0.23 19.37 -3.89
C ILE A 79 0.13 17.96 -3.30
N ARG A 80 -0.77 17.13 -3.84
CA ARG A 80 -0.88 15.70 -3.53
C ARG A 80 -1.29 14.94 -4.79
N LEU A 81 -0.94 13.66 -4.85
CA LEU A 81 -1.44 12.76 -5.88
C LEU A 81 -2.82 12.23 -5.48
N GLU A 82 -3.74 12.21 -6.42
CA GLU A 82 -5.06 11.61 -6.24
C GLU A 82 -5.20 10.36 -7.09
N PHE A 83 -5.98 9.41 -6.60
CA PHE A 83 -6.23 8.14 -7.27
C PHE A 83 -7.73 7.83 -7.28
N VAL A 84 -8.19 7.27 -8.40
CA VAL A 84 -9.52 6.69 -8.53
C VAL A 84 -9.36 5.22 -8.92
N PRO A 85 -9.88 4.27 -8.12
CA PRO A 85 -9.87 2.88 -8.50
C PRO A 85 -10.81 2.65 -9.68
N GLU A 86 -10.39 1.80 -10.61
CA GLU A 86 -11.29 1.35 -11.67
C GLU A 86 -12.50 0.62 -11.06
N LYS A 87 -13.70 0.93 -11.54
CA LYS A 87 -14.91 0.21 -11.13
C LYS A 87 -14.84 -1.21 -11.70
N ILE A 88 -14.37 -2.16 -10.92
CA ILE A 88 -14.41 -3.59 -11.30
C ILE A 88 -15.90 -4.02 -11.28
N PRO A 89 -16.53 -4.34 -12.43
CA PRO A 89 -17.86 -4.92 -12.41
C PRO A 89 -17.74 -6.34 -11.83
N GLY A 90 -18.27 -6.56 -10.63
CA GLY A 90 -18.45 -7.90 -10.05
C GLY A 90 -17.39 -8.37 -9.06
N LYS A 91 -16.98 -7.53 -8.09
CA LYS A 91 -16.32 -8.06 -6.88
C LYS A 91 -17.36 -8.93 -6.14
N LEU A 92 -17.30 -10.26 -6.35
CA LEU A 92 -17.98 -11.24 -5.50
C LEU A 92 -17.63 -10.96 -4.03
N PRO A 93 -18.57 -11.20 -3.09
CA PRO A 93 -18.36 -10.89 -1.69
C PRO A 93 -17.06 -11.54 -1.22
N GLU A 94 -16.26 -10.76 -0.49
CA GLU A 94 -15.04 -11.21 0.16
C GLU A 94 -15.32 -12.58 0.78
N ARG A 95 -14.49 -13.57 0.42
CA ARG A 95 -14.55 -14.90 0.99
C ARG A 95 -14.50 -14.70 2.50
N SER A 96 -15.65 -14.80 3.16
CA SER A 96 -15.73 -14.65 4.60
C SER A 96 -14.68 -15.58 5.17
N SER A 97 -13.92 -15.09 6.14
CA SER A 97 -13.10 -15.91 7.02
C SER A 97 -14.03 -16.87 7.77
N ALA A 98 -14.53 -17.88 7.06
CA ALA A 98 -15.16 -19.05 7.62
C ALA A 98 -14.05 -19.76 8.37
N SER A 99 -14.04 -19.49 9.68
CA SER A 99 -13.47 -20.24 10.77
C SER A 99 -12.68 -21.45 10.33
N ARG A 100 -11.35 -21.41 10.49
CA ARG A 100 -10.56 -22.65 10.55
C ARG A 100 -11.23 -23.55 11.59
N PRO A 101 -11.64 -24.79 11.24
CA PRO A 101 -11.97 -25.75 12.26
C PRO A 101 -10.70 -25.94 13.09
N SER A 102 -10.79 -25.64 14.38
CA SER A 102 -9.85 -26.14 15.37
C SER A 102 -9.84 -27.66 15.34
N GLU A 103 -8.71 -28.24 15.75
CA GLU A 103 -8.49 -29.66 16.12
C GLU A 103 -8.19 -30.63 14.95
N GLN A 104 -7.16 -31.48 14.94
CA GLN A 104 -6.37 -32.15 16.00
C GLN A 104 -5.02 -32.67 15.40
N PRO A 105 -3.95 -32.89 16.19
CA PRO A 105 -2.68 -33.43 15.71
C PRO A 105 -2.81 -34.84 15.10
N LEU A 106 -2.13 -35.05 13.98
CA LEU A 106 -2.08 -36.28 13.18
C LEU A 106 -1.52 -37.48 13.98
N GLU A 107 -2.38 -38.20 14.70
CA GLU A 107 -2.00 -39.40 15.47
C GLU A 107 -3.07 -40.49 15.27
N ARG A 108 -3.26 -40.97 14.02
CA ARG A 108 -4.01 -42.23 13.77
C ARG A 108 -3.82 -42.80 12.35
N MET A 109 -2.58 -42.97 11.93
CA MET A 109 -2.24 -43.95 10.89
C MET A 109 -1.15 -44.88 11.39
N ARG A 110 -1.50 -45.75 12.33
CA ARG A 110 -0.80 -47.02 12.53
C ARG A 110 -1.81 -48.14 12.38
N SER A 111 -2.18 -48.38 11.12
CA SER A 111 -2.90 -49.58 10.72
C SER A 111 -2.02 -50.80 11.02
N LYS A 112 -2.56 -51.72 11.82
CA LYS A 112 -2.00 -53.05 12.07
C LYS A 112 -2.11 -53.91 10.82
N SER A 113 -1.00 -54.48 10.39
CA SER A 113 -0.92 -55.73 9.60
C SER A 113 0.50 -56.26 9.86
N SER A 114 0.66 -57.14 10.85
CA SER A 114 0.62 -58.61 10.74
C SER A 114 1.93 -59.19 10.21
N ASP A 115 2.36 -60.28 10.86
CA ASP A 115 3.53 -61.12 10.61
C ASP A 115 4.85 -60.53 11.15
N THR A 116 5.63 -61.19 12.00
CA THR A 116 5.85 -62.64 12.18
C THR A 116 6.51 -62.89 13.55
N PHE A 117 6.26 -64.08 14.11
CA PHE A 117 6.83 -64.66 15.33
C PHE A 117 8.33 -65.07 15.19
N TYR A 118 8.96 -65.33 16.35
CA TYR A 118 10.28 -65.98 16.63
C TYR A 118 11.52 -65.09 16.42
N GLN A 119 12.54 -65.01 17.30
CA GLN A 119 13.08 -65.91 18.34
C GLN A 119 14.01 -65.05 19.25
N ASP A 120 13.79 -64.94 20.56
CA ASP A 120 14.41 -65.70 21.67
C ASP A 120 15.96 -65.79 21.65
N SER A 121 16.59 -65.27 22.72
CA SER A 121 17.98 -65.47 23.22
C SER A 121 19.15 -65.11 22.25
N GLU A 122 20.23 -64.42 22.64
CA GLU A 122 21.10 -64.68 23.78
C GLU A 122 21.74 -63.40 24.33
N ASP A 123 21.77 -63.34 25.65
CA ASP A 123 22.72 -62.64 26.48
C ASP A 123 24.00 -63.50 26.49
N ASP A 124 25.13 -63.00 25.99
CA ASP A 124 26.40 -63.43 26.57
C ASP A 124 27.54 -62.41 26.42
N ARG A 125 28.18 -62.24 27.57
CA ARG A 125 29.38 -61.46 27.87
C ARG A 125 30.56 -61.88 26.99
N TYR A 126 31.30 -60.93 26.42
CA TYR A 126 32.60 -60.42 26.94
C TYR A 126 33.22 -59.44 25.94
#